data_AF-A0A959PCT5-F1
#
_entry.id   AF-A0A959PCT5-F1
#
_cell.length_a   1.000
_cell.length_b   1.000
_cell.length_c   1.000
_cell.angle_alpha   90.00
_cell.angle_beta   90.00
_cell.angle_gamma   90.00
#
_symmetry.space_group_name_H-M   'P 1'
#
loop_
_entity.id
_entity.type
_entity.pdbx_description
1 polymer ?
#
loop_
_entity_poly.entity_id
_entity_poly.type
_entity_poly.pdbx_seq_one_letter_code
_entity_poly.pdbx_strand_id
1 'polypeptide(L)'
;MTIHKEGYRMLTLLALAVIAAIVGVIYAFPNLLWLHYVVGVGGGIIFLIFLQFFRSPKRNWVISSRSIVCPADGEVVAIEEVEEPEYFNGEKRIQVSVF
;
A
#
# COMPACT_ATOMS: atom_id res chain seq x y z
N MET A 1 3.61 -14.17 5.57
CA MET A 1 3.37 -12.87 4.88
C MET A 1 4.66 -12.08 4.91
N THR A 2 5.15 -11.64 3.76
CA THR A 2 6.29 -10.71 3.67
C THR A 2 5.74 -9.30 3.59
N ILE A 3 6.26 -8.38 4.42
CA ILE A 3 5.90 -6.95 4.36
C ILE A 3 6.89 -6.27 3.42
N HIS A 4 6.39 -5.37 2.58
CA HIS A 4 7.23 -4.56 1.70
C HIS A 4 8.22 -3.72 2.52
N LYS A 5 9.47 -3.59 2.08
CA LYS A 5 10.51 -2.89 2.85
C LYS A 5 10.15 -1.43 3.15
N GLU A 6 9.55 -0.75 2.18
CA GLU A 6 9.02 0.61 2.34
C GLU A 6 7.91 0.72 3.40
N GLY A 7 7.18 -0.37 3.66
CA GLY A 7 6.10 -0.39 4.65
C GLY A 7 6.58 -0.34 6.09
N TYR A 8 7.81 -0.77 6.40
CA TYR A 8 8.26 -0.85 7.80
C TYR A 8 8.28 0.51 8.49
N ARG A 9 8.84 1.54 7.84
CA ARG A 9 8.93 2.87 8.43
C ARG A 9 7.56 3.48 8.68
N MET A 10 6.63 3.30 7.74
CA MET A 10 5.28 3.85 7.88
C MET A 10 4.48 3.09 8.94
N LEU A 11 4.54 1.75 8.94
CA LEU A 11 3.86 0.92 9.93
C LEU A 11 4.37 1.17 11.36
N THR A 12 5.68 1.36 11.56
CA THR A 12 6.21 1.66 12.89
C THR A 12 5.75 3.02 13.40
N LEU A 13 5.77 4.06 12.55
CA LEU A 13 5.26 5.38 12.90
C LEU A 13 3.75 5.35 13.21
N LEU A 14 2.98 4.61 12.41
CA LEU A 14 1.54 4.43 12.63
C LEU A 14 1.27 3.70 13.96
N ALA A 15 2.01 2.63 14.26
CA ALA A 15 1.88 1.91 15.52
C ALA A 15 2.18 2.81 16.72
N LEU A 16 3.25 3.61 16.66
CA LEU A 16 3.60 4.57 17.70
C LEU A 16 2.50 5.63 17.88
N ALA A 17 1.95 6.16 16.80
CA ALA A 17 0.86 7.13 16.84
C ALA A 17 -0.41 6.55 17.49
N VAL A 18 -0.78 5.31 17.13
CA VAL A 18 -1.93 4.61 17.74
C VAL A 18 -1.71 4.38 19.23
N ILE A 19 -0.53 3.92 19.63
CA ILE A 19 -0.20 3.71 21.06
C ILE A 19 -0.24 5.05 21.81
N ALA A 20 0.35 6.10 21.26
CA ALA A 20 0.33 7.43 21.86
C ALA A 20 -1.10 7.96 22.03
N ALA A 21 -1.98 7.74 21.04
CA ALA A 21 -3.39 8.11 21.13
C ALA A 21 -4.12 7.33 22.23
N ILE A 22 -3.90 6.02 22.34
CA ILE A 22 -4.49 5.19 23.39
C ILE A 22 -4.04 5.68 24.78
N VAL A 23 -2.74 5.87 24.98
CA VAL A 23 -2.20 6.35 26.26
C VAL A 23 -2.72 7.75 26.60
N GLY A 24 -2.76 8.66 25.61
CA GLY A 24 -3.29 10.01 25.78
C GLY A 24 -4.76 10.01 26.22
N VAL A 25 -5.57 9.13 25.64
CA VAL A 25 -6.99 9.00 26.01
C VAL A 25 -7.17 8.39 27.39
N ILE A 26 -6.38 7.37 27.76
CA ILE A 26 -6.42 6.78 29.10
C ILE A 26 -6.08 7.83 30.17
N TYR A 27 -5.04 8.65 29.93
CA TYR A 27 -4.62 9.68 30.87
C TYR A 27 -5.63 10.84 30.97
N ALA A 28 -6.16 11.31 29.84
CA ALA A 28 -7.10 12.42 29.82
C ALA A 28 -8.50 12.03 30.33
N PHE A 29 -8.93 10.78 30.13
CA PHE A 29 -10.27 10.31 30.45
C PHE A 29 -10.26 8.95 31.18
N PRO A 30 -9.71 8.87 32.41
CA PRO A 30 -9.47 7.59 33.09
C PRO A 30 -10.74 6.79 33.39
N ASN A 31 -11.87 7.47 33.60
CA ASN A 31 -13.14 6.82 33.98
C ASN A 31 -14.02 6.43 32.79
N LEU A 32 -13.68 6.84 31.56
CA LEU A 32 -14.48 6.59 30.36
C LEU A 32 -14.02 5.31 29.65
N LEU A 33 -14.30 4.16 30.26
CA LEU A 33 -13.88 2.85 29.74
C LEU A 33 -14.34 2.59 28.29
N TRP A 34 -15.55 3.01 27.93
CA TRP A 34 -16.06 2.83 26.57
C TRP A 34 -15.18 3.55 25.53
N LEU A 35 -14.64 4.73 25.87
CA LEU A 35 -13.78 5.51 25.00
C LEU A 35 -12.43 4.82 24.80
N HIS A 36 -11.90 4.17 25.83
CA HIS A 36 -10.66 3.38 25.74
C HIS A 36 -10.83 2.23 24.75
N TYR A 37 -11.95 1.51 24.81
CA TYR A 37 -12.26 0.44 23.88
C TYR A 37 -12.44 0.93 22.45
N VAL A 38 -13.15 2.05 22.24
CA VAL A 38 -13.34 2.63 20.90
C VAL A 38 -12.01 3.00 20.26
N VAL A 39 -11.12 3.68 21.01
CA VAL A 39 -9.82 4.12 20.49
C VAL A 39 -8.87 2.94 20.30
N GLY A 40 -8.86 1.98 21.24
CA GLY A 40 -8.03 0.77 21.13
C GLY A 40 -8.43 -0.12 19.95
N VAL A 41 -9.71 -0.46 19.84
CA VAL A 41 -10.22 -1.31 18.75
C VAL A 41 -10.16 -0.58 17.42
N GLY A 42 -10.59 0.69 17.37
CA GLY A 42 -10.53 1.51 16.16
C GLY A 42 -9.10 1.68 15.65
N GLY A 43 -8.15 1.99 16.56
CA GLY A 43 -6.73 2.08 16.24
C GLY A 43 -6.15 0.75 15.73
N GLY A 44 -6.56 -0.37 16.33
CA GLY A 44 -6.18 -1.71 15.87
C GLY A 44 -6.69 -2.02 14.46
N ILE A 45 -7.96 -1.70 14.16
CA ILE A 45 -8.54 -1.89 12.82
C ILE A 45 -7.78 -1.04 11.79
N ILE A 46 -7.54 0.24 12.09
CA ILE A 46 -6.77 1.14 11.22
C ILE A 46 -5.38 0.54 10.95
N PHE A 47 -4.66 0.12 11.98
CA PHE A 47 -3.35 -0.50 11.82
C PHE A 47 -3.40 -1.74 10.92
N LEU A 48 -4.40 -2.61 11.09
CA LEU A 48 -4.56 -3.81 10.28
C LEU A 48 -4.83 -3.50 8.79
N ILE A 49 -5.61 -2.47 8.49
CA ILE A 49 -5.84 -2.01 7.10
C ILE A 49 -4.51 -1.60 6.45
N PHE A 50 -3.72 -0.78 7.13
CA PHE A 50 -2.42 -0.35 6.61
C PHE A 50 -1.41 -1.50 6.56
N LEU A 51 -1.46 -2.44 7.51
CA LEU A 51 -0.65 -3.66 7.47
C LEU A 51 -0.98 -4.50 6.24
N GLN A 52 -2.26 -4.59 5.87
CA GLN A 52 -2.70 -5.31 4.68
C GLN A 52 -2.25 -4.61 3.39
N PHE A 53 -2.24 -3.28 3.36
CA PHE A 53 -1.77 -2.50 2.22
C PHE A 53 -0.30 -2.79 1.87
N PHE A 54 0.59 -2.91 2.86
CA PHE A 54 2.00 -3.21 2.63
C PHE A 54 2.35 -4.69 2.48
N ARG A 55 1.34 -5.56 2.41
CA ARG A 55 1.57 -6.98 2.19
C ARG A 55 2.16 -7.20 0.80
N SER A 56 3.33 -7.83 0.74
CA SER A 56 3.93 -8.29 -0.51
C SER A 56 3.56 -9.76 -0.73
N PRO A 57 2.63 -10.08 -1.67
CA PRO A 57 2.28 -11.46 -1.99
C PRO A 57 3.43 -12.15 -2.74
N LYS A 58 3.59 -13.46 -2.52
CA LYS A 58 4.47 -14.27 -3.37
C LYS A 58 3.80 -14.44 -4.73
N ARG A 59 4.49 -14.06 -5.80
CA ARG A 59 4.05 -14.27 -7.19
C ARG A 59 4.93 -15.37 -7.82
N ASN A 60 4.29 -16.35 -8.45
CA ASN A 60 4.96 -17.39 -9.22
C ASN A 60 4.94 -16.97 -10.69
N TRP A 61 6.06 -16.46 -11.19
CA TRP A 61 6.17 -15.99 -12.56
C TRP A 61 6.66 -17.10 -13.49
N VAL A 62 6.03 -17.24 -14.66
CA VAL A 62 6.57 -18.04 -15.77
C VAL A 62 7.29 -17.08 -16.71
N ILE A 63 8.59 -16.89 -16.51
CA ILE A 63 9.40 -15.92 -17.27
C ILE A 63 10.16 -16.65 -18.38
N SER A 64 9.99 -16.23 -19.64
CA SER A 64 10.87 -16.62 -20.75
C SER A 64 11.94 -15.55 -20.98
N SER A 65 13.02 -15.88 -21.69
CA SER A 65 14.13 -14.95 -21.98
C SER A 65 13.73 -13.74 -22.83
N ARG A 66 12.55 -13.75 -23.47
CA ARG A 66 12.02 -12.62 -24.27
C ARG A 66 10.80 -11.96 -23.64
N SER A 67 10.41 -12.35 -22.43
CA SER A 67 9.22 -11.83 -21.76
C SER A 67 9.55 -10.54 -20.99
N ILE A 68 8.73 -9.52 -21.19
CA ILE A 68 8.64 -8.35 -20.31
C ILE A 68 7.43 -8.57 -19.40
N VAL A 69 7.61 -8.40 -18.09
CA VAL A 69 6.56 -8.64 -17.09
C VAL A 69 5.98 -7.31 -16.64
N CYS A 70 4.65 -7.20 -16.61
CA CYS A 70 3.98 -6.02 -16.10
C CYS A 70 4.29 -5.83 -14.60
N PRO A 71 4.60 -4.60 -14.14
CA PRO A 71 4.87 -4.34 -12.73
C PRO A 71 3.60 -4.39 -11.86
N ALA A 72 2.43 -4.15 -12.45
CA ALA A 72 1.13 -4.09 -11.77
C ALA A 72 0.27 -5.32 -12.10
N ASP A 73 -0.64 -5.66 -11.18
CA ASP A 73 -1.73 -6.58 -11.46
C ASP A 73 -2.92 -5.74 -11.96
N GLY A 74 -3.59 -6.18 -13.02
CA GLY A 74 -4.72 -5.47 -13.61
C GLY A 74 -5.16 -6.09 -14.93
N GLU A 75 -6.15 -5.48 -15.57
CA GLU A 75 -6.61 -5.84 -16.91
C GLU A 75 -5.95 -4.93 -17.96
N VAL A 76 -5.56 -5.51 -19.10
CA VAL A 76 -5.08 -4.71 -20.22
C VAL A 76 -6.29 -4.06 -20.89
N VAL A 77 -6.45 -2.76 -20.68
CA VAL A 77 -7.61 -2.00 -21.18
C VAL A 77 -7.35 -1.34 -22.52
N ALA A 78 -6.09 -1.08 -22.86
CA ALA A 78 -5.72 -0.50 -24.16
C ALA A 78 -4.31 -0.93 -24.58
N ILE A 79 -4.14 -1.11 -25.89
CA ILE A 79 -2.85 -1.25 -26.57
C ILE A 79 -2.91 -0.36 -27.80
N GLU A 80 -2.19 0.76 -27.78
CA GLU A 80 -2.27 1.78 -28.83
C GLU A 80 -0.93 2.44 -29.11
N GLU A 81 -0.80 3.06 -30.28
CA GLU A 81 0.40 3.79 -30.67
C GLU A 81 0.23 5.27 -30.29
N VAL A 82 1.10 5.75 -29.40
CA VAL A 82 1.09 7.13 -28.87
C VAL A 82 2.45 7.79 -29.07
N GLU A 83 2.44 9.11 -29.28
CA GLU A 83 3.67 9.91 -29.29
C GLU A 83 4.04 10.28 -27.85
N GLU A 84 5.24 9.89 -27.41
CA GLU A 84 5.70 10.15 -26.04
C GLU A 84 6.69 11.33 -26.02
N PRO A 85 6.25 12.54 -25.61
CA PRO A 85 7.02 13.75 -25.78
C PRO A 85 8.17 13.90 -24.77
N GLU A 86 8.05 13.35 -23.56
CA GLU A 86 9.01 13.62 -22.48
C GLU A 86 10.25 12.72 -22.57
N TYR A 87 10.04 11.41 -22.63
CA TYR A 87 11.16 10.46 -22.59
C TYR A 87 11.69 10.12 -23.99
N PHE A 88 10.82 10.06 -24.99
CA PHE A 88 11.17 9.65 -26.35
C PHE A 88 11.13 10.80 -27.36
N ASN A 89 11.07 12.06 -26.91
CA ASN A 89 11.14 13.26 -27.74
C ASN A 89 10.13 13.28 -28.91
N GLY A 90 8.93 12.75 -28.69
CA GLY A 90 7.85 12.73 -29.68
C GLY A 90 7.90 11.55 -30.66
N GLU A 91 8.78 10.57 -30.45
CA GLU A 91 8.70 9.31 -31.20
C GLU A 91 7.46 8.49 -30.81
N LYS A 92 6.89 7.79 -31.80
CA LYS A 92 5.76 6.89 -31.59
C LYS A 92 6.18 5.61 -30.90
N ARG A 93 5.41 5.21 -29.88
CA ARG A 93 5.62 4.01 -29.07
C ARG A 93 4.29 3.31 -28.84
N ILE A 94 4.34 1.99 -28.64
CA ILE A 94 3.16 1.23 -28.20
C ILE A 94 3.01 1.43 -26.69
N GLN A 95 1.91 2.04 -26.28
CA GLN A 95 1.48 2.10 -24.89
C GLN A 95 0.60 0.90 -24.57
N VAL A 96 0.90 0.24 -23.46
CA VAL A 96 0.07 -0.83 -22.89
C VAL A 96 -0.48 -0.31 -21.57
N SER A 97 -1.78 -0.03 -21.53
CA SER A 97 -2.46 0.48 -20.34
C SER A 97 -3.06 -0.67 -19.54
N VAL A 98 -2.70 -0.74 -18.25
CA VAL A 98 -3.15 -1.76 -17.30
C VAL A 98 -3.89 -1.06 -16.16
N PHE A 99 -5.12 -1.49 -15.88
CA PHE A 99 -5.99 -0.93 -14.84
C PHE A 99 -6.39 -1.96 -13.79
#